data_AF-A0A2D6ECZ0-F1
#
_entry.id   AF-A0A2D6ECZ0-F1
#
_cell.length_a   1.000
_cell.length_b   1.000
_cell.length_c   1.000
_cell.angle_alpha   90.00
_cell.angle_beta   90.00
_cell.angle_gamma   90.00
#
_symmetry.space_group_name_H-M   'P 1'
#
loop_
_entity.id
_entity.type
_entity.pdbx_description
1 polymer ?
#
loop_
_entity_poly.entity_id
_entity_poly.type
_entity_poly.pdbx_seq_one_letter_code
_entity_poly.pdbx_strand_id
1 'polypeptide(L)'
;MPQISQLAATYASQVFWLLIFFGLTYFVIGRGMVPKVMDTVAMRDKQIADDLSAAEAARKAADEQEEAWRVRENENRAKAQELIAEAKAKAAAETEAKLATAQKGFDAKLETAEARIAEAREKAAAEIETIAAEATQSIVARVAGLTVDDTAARTAVRKELA
;
A
#
# COMPACT_ATOMS: atom_id res chain seq x y z
N MET A 1 8.20 35.17 -109.08
CA MET A 1 9.36 35.74 -108.37
C MET A 1 10.02 34.63 -107.56
N PRO A 2 11.22 34.17 -107.94
CA PRO A 2 11.87 32.97 -107.39
C PRO A 2 12.24 33.04 -105.89
N GLN A 3 12.13 34.21 -105.25
CA GLN A 3 12.46 34.41 -103.83
C GLN A 3 11.35 33.92 -102.86
N ILE A 4 10.07 33.95 -103.25
CA ILE A 4 8.96 33.51 -102.37
C ILE A 4 8.94 31.98 -102.23
N SER A 5 9.27 31.26 -103.31
CA SER A 5 9.40 29.79 -103.29
C SER A 5 10.59 29.31 -102.46
N GLN A 6 11.65 30.10 -102.35
CA GLN A 6 12.83 29.75 -101.54
C GLN A 6 12.55 29.88 -100.02
N LEU A 7 11.70 30.82 -99.61
CA LEU A 7 11.26 30.97 -98.21
C LEU A 7 10.51 29.71 -97.73
N ALA A 8 9.57 29.19 -98.53
CA ALA A 8 8.82 27.99 -98.16
C ALA A 8 9.73 26.77 -97.95
N ALA A 9 10.77 26.61 -98.77
CA ALA A 9 11.71 25.50 -98.65
C ALA A 9 12.62 25.59 -97.41
N THR A 10 13.11 26.79 -97.06
CA THR A 10 13.92 26.99 -95.86
C THR A 10 13.11 26.85 -94.57
N TYR A 11 11.90 27.43 -94.52
CA TYR A 11 10.99 27.23 -93.38
C TYR A 11 10.56 25.76 -93.24
N ALA A 12 10.30 25.06 -94.34
CA ALA A 12 9.99 23.62 -94.30
C ALA A 12 11.14 22.80 -93.68
N SER A 13 12.40 23.10 -94.04
CA SER A 13 13.57 22.45 -93.44
C SER A 13 13.73 22.78 -91.96
N GLN A 14 13.51 24.04 -91.56
CA GLN A 14 13.58 24.43 -90.15
C GLN A 14 12.50 23.73 -89.32
N VAL A 15 11.26 23.71 -89.81
CA VAL A 15 10.13 23.02 -89.16
C VAL A 15 10.40 21.51 -89.10
N PHE A 16 10.94 20.91 -90.15
CA PHE A 16 11.28 19.48 -90.18
C PHE A 16 12.28 19.10 -89.07
N TRP A 17 13.41 19.81 -89.00
CA TRP A 17 14.42 19.55 -87.95
C TRP A 17 13.91 19.90 -86.56
N LEU A 18 13.12 20.96 -86.42
CA LEU A 18 12.48 21.30 -85.16
C LEU A 18 11.58 20.17 -84.67
N LEU A 19 10.74 19.60 -85.52
CA LEU A 19 9.88 18.46 -85.15
C LEU A 19 10.69 17.22 -84.80
N ILE A 20 11.81 16.95 -85.50
CA ILE A 20 12.70 15.84 -85.17
C ILE A 20 13.32 16.01 -83.79
N PHE A 21 13.98 17.15 -83.53
CA PHE A 21 14.64 17.39 -82.25
C PHE A 21 13.63 17.51 -81.11
N PHE A 22 12.52 18.22 -81.32
CA PHE A 22 11.45 18.33 -80.35
C PHE A 22 10.85 16.95 -80.03
N GLY A 23 10.56 16.14 -81.05
CA GLY A 23 10.06 14.77 -80.86
C GLY A 23 11.05 13.93 -80.07
N LEU A 24 12.33 13.93 -80.46
CA LEU A 24 13.39 13.19 -79.76
C LEU A 24 13.49 13.61 -78.28
N THR A 25 13.58 14.91 -78.00
CA THR A 25 13.66 15.43 -76.62
C THR A 25 12.39 15.13 -75.83
N TYR A 26 11.21 15.25 -76.45
CA TYR A 26 9.93 14.93 -75.82
C TYR A 26 9.87 13.46 -75.39
N PHE A 27 10.27 12.52 -76.26
CA PHE A 27 10.30 11.10 -75.90
C PHE A 27 11.37 10.78 -74.85
N VAL A 28 12.56 11.38 -74.94
CA VAL A 28 13.63 11.16 -73.95
C VAL A 28 13.21 11.65 -72.56
N ILE A 29 12.62 12.84 -72.46
CA ILE A 29 12.16 13.39 -71.18
C ILE A 29 10.91 12.65 -70.71
N GLY A 30 9.88 12.54 -71.57
CA GLY A 30 8.58 11.98 -71.21
C GLY A 30 8.62 10.49 -70.91
N ARG A 31 9.38 9.69 -71.67
CA ARG A 31 9.50 8.24 -71.45
C ARG A 31 10.66 7.86 -70.55
N GLY A 32 11.69 8.70 -70.45
CA GLY A 32 12.92 8.40 -69.70
C GLY A 32 13.02 9.09 -68.33
N MET A 33 12.94 10.42 -68.30
CA MET A 33 13.19 11.20 -67.07
C MET A 33 11.96 11.31 -66.17
N VAL A 34 10.78 11.60 -66.75
CA VAL A 34 9.53 11.80 -66.00
C VAL A 34 9.16 10.59 -65.14
N PRO A 35 9.20 9.33 -65.64
CA PRO A 35 8.88 8.17 -64.81
C PRO A 35 9.82 8.04 -63.60
N LYS A 36 11.12 8.29 -63.76
CA LYS A 36 12.09 8.21 -62.65
C LYS A 36 11.82 9.23 -61.55
N VAL A 37 11.39 10.44 -61.92
CA VAL A 37 11.02 11.46 -60.94
C VAL A 37 9.74 11.05 -60.20
N MET A 38 8.74 10.55 -60.93
CA MET A 38 7.49 10.06 -60.34
C MET A 38 7.71 8.88 -59.40
N ASP A 39 8.59 7.93 -59.76
CA ASP A 39 8.95 6.80 -58.90
C ASP A 39 9.62 7.27 -57.60
N THR A 40 10.47 8.31 -57.68
CA THR A 40 11.13 8.89 -56.50
C THR A 40 10.12 9.60 -55.58
N VAL A 41 9.17 10.33 -56.17
CA VAL A 41 8.10 10.99 -55.40
C VAL A 41 7.22 9.93 -54.73
N ALA A 42 6.78 8.91 -55.46
CA ALA A 42 5.98 7.82 -54.92
C ALA A 42 6.70 7.05 -53.80
N MET A 43 8.02 6.83 -53.93
CA MET A 43 8.83 6.22 -52.88
C MET A 43 8.80 7.06 -51.60
N ARG A 44 8.97 8.38 -51.72
CA ARG A 44 8.96 9.30 -50.57
C ARG A 44 7.58 9.38 -49.92
N ASP A 45 6.53 9.48 -50.73
CA ASP A 45 5.16 9.52 -50.23
C ASP A 45 4.83 8.24 -49.47
N LYS A 46 5.24 7.08 -50.02
CA LYS A 46 5.11 5.80 -49.34
C LYS A 46 5.89 5.76 -48.03
N GLN A 47 7.15 6.18 -48.04
CA GLN A 47 7.98 6.20 -46.84
C GLN A 47 7.36 7.08 -45.74
N ILE A 48 6.89 8.28 -46.10
CA ILE A 48 6.23 9.20 -45.15
C ILE A 48 4.95 8.56 -44.58
N ALA A 49 4.15 7.92 -45.43
CA ALA A 49 2.93 7.23 -44.99
C ALA A 49 3.24 6.05 -44.05
N ASP A 50 4.25 5.25 -44.38
CA ASP A 50 4.69 4.11 -43.57
C ASP A 50 5.25 4.60 -42.20
N ASP A 51 6.07 5.66 -42.21
CA ASP A 51 6.65 6.26 -41.00
C ASP A 51 5.55 6.87 -40.10
N LEU A 52 4.57 7.56 -40.68
CA LEU A 52 3.44 8.13 -39.93
C LEU A 52 2.58 7.01 -39.32
N SER A 53 2.25 5.97 -40.09
CA SER A 53 1.50 4.82 -39.59
C SER A 53 2.25 4.11 -38.46
N ALA A 54 3.57 3.96 -38.57
CA ALA A 54 4.39 3.35 -37.53
C ALA A 54 4.42 4.21 -36.27
N ALA A 55 4.53 5.53 -36.40
CA ALA A 55 4.49 6.46 -35.28
C ALA A 55 3.13 6.46 -34.56
N GLU A 56 2.02 6.43 -35.30
CA GLU A 56 0.68 6.32 -34.73
C GLU A 56 0.46 5.00 -33.99
N ALA A 57 0.91 3.88 -34.58
CA ALA A 57 0.84 2.57 -33.94
C ALA A 57 1.68 2.52 -32.65
N ALA A 58 2.90 3.07 -32.68
CA ALA A 58 3.76 3.15 -31.51
C ALA A 58 3.16 4.02 -30.40
N ARG A 59 2.56 5.16 -30.77
CA ARG A 59 1.86 6.03 -29.82
C ARG A 59 0.68 5.31 -29.19
N LYS A 60 -0.18 4.67 -29.99
CA LYS A 60 -1.32 3.92 -29.49
C LYS A 60 -0.90 2.80 -28.53
N ALA A 61 0.14 2.04 -28.89
CA ALA A 61 0.68 0.99 -28.02
C ALA A 61 1.27 1.54 -26.71
N ALA A 62 1.85 2.75 -26.72
CA ALA A 62 2.34 3.41 -25.52
C ALA A 62 1.17 3.86 -24.63
N ASP A 63 0.14 4.49 -25.20
CA ASP A 63 -1.05 4.95 -24.48
C ASP A 63 -1.78 3.76 -23.83
N GLU A 64 -1.96 2.64 -24.55
CA GLU A 64 -2.56 1.41 -24.01
C GLU A 64 -1.74 0.81 -22.85
N GLN A 65 -0.41 0.81 -22.96
CA GLN A 65 0.47 0.33 -21.89
C GLN A 65 0.47 1.24 -20.67
N GLU A 66 0.42 2.56 -20.88
CA GLU A 66 0.32 3.54 -19.80
C GLU A 66 -1.01 3.37 -19.06
N GLU A 67 -2.12 3.25 -19.78
CA GLU A 67 -3.43 3.00 -19.17
C GLU A 67 -3.44 1.69 -18.37
N ALA A 68 -2.96 0.59 -18.95
CA ALA A 68 -2.87 -0.69 -18.27
C ALA A 68 -1.93 -0.65 -17.04
N TRP A 69 -0.86 0.15 -17.09
CA TRP A 69 0.00 0.38 -15.93
C TRP A 69 -0.71 1.18 -14.85
N ARG A 70 -1.40 2.27 -15.20
CA ARG A 70 -2.17 3.10 -14.27
C ARG A 70 -3.27 2.31 -13.57
N VAL A 71 -4.00 1.46 -14.30
CA VAL A 71 -5.02 0.58 -13.72
C VAL A 71 -4.40 -0.38 -12.71
N ARG A 72 -3.32 -1.09 -13.10
CA ARG A 72 -2.62 -2.03 -12.20
C ARG A 72 -2.05 -1.34 -10.96
N GLU A 73 -1.47 -0.16 -11.10
CA GLU A 73 -0.94 0.62 -9.98
C GLU A 73 -2.06 1.01 -9.01
N ASN A 74 -3.21 1.48 -9.51
CA ASN A 74 -4.36 1.80 -8.67
C ASN A 74 -4.93 0.57 -7.96
N GLU A 75 -5.07 -0.56 -8.65
CA GLU A 75 -5.50 -1.83 -8.05
C GLU A 75 -4.54 -2.30 -6.97
N ASN A 76 -3.23 -2.22 -7.22
CA ASN A 76 -2.22 -2.61 -6.25
C ASN A 76 -2.24 -1.70 -5.01
N ARG A 77 -2.43 -0.39 -5.19
CA ARG A 77 -2.61 0.56 -4.08
C ARG A 77 -3.86 0.24 -3.25
N ALA A 78 -4.98 -0.05 -3.91
CA ALA A 78 -6.21 -0.43 -3.23
C ALA A 78 -6.02 -1.74 -2.42
N LYS A 79 -5.44 -2.77 -3.03
CA LYS A 79 -5.11 -4.04 -2.35
C LYS A 79 -4.15 -3.85 -1.18
N ALA A 80 -3.15 -2.99 -1.32
CA ALA A 80 -2.23 -2.68 -0.24
C ALA A 80 -2.94 -1.98 0.94
N GLN A 81 -3.82 -1.02 0.66
CA GLN A 81 -4.62 -0.35 1.69
C GLN A 81 -5.57 -1.32 2.39
N GLU A 82 -6.22 -2.20 1.64
CA GLU A 82 -7.09 -3.25 2.17
C GLU A 82 -6.31 -4.21 3.09
N LEU A 83 -5.15 -4.71 2.64
CA LEU A 83 -4.28 -5.57 3.44
C LEU A 83 -3.81 -4.89 4.73
N ILE A 84 -3.46 -3.60 4.66
CA ILE A 84 -3.08 -2.82 5.85
C ILE A 84 -4.27 -2.68 6.80
N ALA A 85 -5.46 -2.43 6.28
CA ALA A 85 -6.67 -2.31 7.11
C ALA A 85 -7.02 -3.65 7.78
N GLU A 86 -6.97 -4.75 7.04
CA GLU A 86 -7.20 -6.10 7.56
C GLU A 86 -6.16 -6.47 8.64
N ALA A 87 -4.88 -6.23 8.37
CA ALA A 87 -3.80 -6.49 9.32
C ALA A 87 -3.96 -5.67 10.61
N LYS A 88 -4.35 -4.39 10.50
CA LYS A 88 -4.65 -3.54 11.66
C LYS A 88 -5.84 -4.05 12.45
N ALA A 89 -6.93 -4.43 11.78
CA ALA A 89 -8.12 -4.97 12.42
C ALA A 89 -7.80 -6.28 13.17
N LYS A 90 -7.06 -7.18 12.53
CA LYS A 90 -6.62 -8.44 13.14
C LYS A 90 -5.70 -8.20 14.34
N ALA A 91 -4.72 -7.30 14.22
CA ALA A 91 -3.83 -6.95 15.31
C ALA A 91 -4.57 -6.33 16.51
N ALA A 92 -5.57 -5.48 16.24
CA ALA A 92 -6.42 -4.89 17.29
C ALA A 92 -7.22 -5.98 18.02
N ALA A 93 -7.86 -6.89 17.28
CA ALA A 93 -8.62 -8.01 17.87
C ALA A 93 -7.73 -8.96 18.70
N GLU A 94 -6.54 -9.31 18.19
CA GLU A 94 -5.57 -10.13 18.95
C GLU A 94 -5.08 -9.42 20.22
N THR A 95 -4.87 -8.10 20.15
CA THR A 95 -4.46 -7.29 21.31
C THR A 95 -5.56 -7.25 22.36
N GLU A 96 -6.81 -7.03 21.95
CA GLU A 96 -7.97 -7.03 22.84
C GLU A 96 -8.16 -8.40 23.52
N ALA A 97 -8.04 -9.49 22.77
CA ALA A 97 -8.12 -10.85 23.32
C ALA A 97 -7.01 -11.14 24.34
N LYS A 98 -5.77 -10.71 24.06
CA LYS A 98 -4.64 -10.84 25.01
C LYS A 98 -4.87 -9.99 26.25
N LEU A 99 -5.35 -8.76 26.09
CA LEU A 99 -5.65 -7.86 27.20
C LEU A 99 -6.75 -8.43 28.10
N ALA A 100 -7.83 -8.95 27.51
CA ALA A 100 -8.92 -9.59 28.25
C ALA A 100 -8.45 -10.83 29.01
N THR A 101 -7.54 -11.62 28.42
CA THR A 101 -6.95 -12.79 29.09
C THR A 101 -6.04 -12.36 30.25
N ALA A 102 -5.21 -11.34 30.04
CA ALA A 102 -4.35 -10.79 31.07
C ALA A 102 -5.17 -10.20 32.23
N GLN A 103 -6.25 -9.48 31.93
CA GLN A 103 -7.15 -8.89 32.93
C GLN A 103 -7.76 -9.98 33.83
N LYS A 104 -8.29 -11.06 33.24
CA LYS A 104 -8.79 -12.20 34.03
C LYS A 104 -7.72 -12.79 34.95
N GLY A 105 -6.47 -12.88 34.48
CA GLY A 105 -5.35 -13.33 35.29
C GLY A 105 -4.99 -12.37 36.42
N PHE A 106 -5.12 -11.06 36.21
CA PHE A 106 -4.93 -10.06 37.27
C PHE A 106 -6.06 -10.09 38.29
N ASP A 107 -7.31 -10.22 37.84
CA ASP A 107 -8.48 -10.29 38.73
C ASP A 107 -8.37 -11.51 39.67
N ALA A 108 -8.00 -12.68 39.14
CA ALA A 108 -7.78 -13.88 39.96
C ALA A 108 -6.63 -13.73 40.97
N LYS A 109 -5.54 -13.05 40.58
CA LYS A 109 -4.43 -12.75 41.48
C LYS A 109 -4.84 -11.75 42.57
N LEU A 110 -5.67 -10.76 42.23
CA LEU A 110 -6.18 -9.79 43.17
C LEU A 110 -7.07 -10.48 44.21
N GLU A 111 -8.01 -11.32 43.78
CA GLU A 111 -8.87 -12.11 44.68
C GLU A 111 -8.04 -13.01 45.62
N THR A 112 -7.03 -13.70 45.08
CA THR A 112 -6.12 -14.52 45.89
C THR A 112 -5.33 -13.68 46.90
N ALA A 113 -4.86 -12.49 46.51
CA ALA A 113 -4.14 -11.59 47.39
C ALA A 113 -5.04 -11.02 48.49
N GLU A 114 -6.28 -10.65 48.16
CA GLU A 114 -7.29 -10.18 49.11
C GLU A 114 -7.64 -11.28 50.13
N ALA A 115 -7.84 -12.51 49.68
CA ALA A 115 -8.07 -13.66 50.57
C ALA A 115 -6.89 -13.88 51.54
N ARG A 116 -5.64 -13.81 51.04
CA ARG A 116 -4.43 -13.92 51.88
C ARG A 116 -4.32 -12.78 52.89
N ILE A 117 -4.67 -11.56 52.50
CA ILE A 117 -4.68 -10.41 53.41
C ILE A 117 -5.74 -10.60 54.49
N ALA A 118 -6.94 -11.08 54.13
CA ALA A 118 -8.01 -11.37 55.09
C ALA A 118 -7.58 -12.45 56.10
N GLU A 119 -7.00 -13.55 55.62
CA GLU A 119 -6.48 -14.63 56.47
C GLU A 119 -5.37 -14.13 57.41
N ALA A 120 -4.44 -13.31 56.90
CA ALA A 120 -3.37 -12.73 57.71
C ALA A 120 -3.92 -11.78 58.79
N ARG A 121 -4.97 -11.00 58.47
CA ARG A 121 -5.65 -10.14 59.44
C ARG A 121 -6.33 -10.94 60.54
N GLU A 122 -7.02 -12.03 60.19
CA GLU A 122 -7.68 -12.90 61.15
C GLU A 122 -6.66 -13.57 62.08
N LYS A 123 -5.56 -14.09 61.53
CA LYS A 123 -4.45 -14.66 62.30
C LYS A 123 -3.83 -13.63 63.25
N ALA A 124 -3.54 -12.43 62.77
CA ALA A 124 -2.97 -11.37 63.60
C ALA A 124 -3.93 -10.96 64.73
N ALA A 125 -5.24 -10.88 64.46
CA ALA A 125 -6.24 -10.60 65.50
C ALA A 125 -6.28 -11.71 66.57
N ALA A 126 -6.24 -12.98 66.16
CA ALA A 126 -6.21 -14.12 67.08
C ALA A 126 -4.91 -14.19 67.91
N GLU A 127 -3.77 -13.85 67.30
CA GLU A 127 -2.49 -13.73 68.01
C GLU A 127 -2.53 -12.60 69.06
N ILE A 128 -3.12 -11.45 68.72
CA ILE A 128 -3.32 -10.34 69.67
C ILE A 128 -4.22 -10.77 70.83
N GLU A 129 -5.34 -11.46 70.57
CA GLU A 129 -6.20 -12.02 71.64
C GLU A 129 -5.41 -12.93 72.57
N THR A 130 -4.58 -13.82 72.01
CA THR A 130 -3.77 -14.77 72.77
C THR A 130 -2.73 -14.06 73.64
N ILE A 131 -1.97 -13.13 73.06
CA ILE A 131 -0.95 -12.34 73.78
C ILE A 131 -1.60 -11.49 74.87
N ALA A 132 -2.77 -10.89 74.60
CA ALA A 132 -3.49 -10.09 75.59
C ALA A 132 -4.02 -10.94 76.75
N ALA A 133 -4.51 -12.16 76.48
CA ALA A 133 -4.93 -13.09 77.53
C ALA A 133 -3.75 -13.55 78.40
N GLU A 134 -2.63 -13.94 77.79
CA GLU A 134 -1.40 -14.32 78.50
C GLU A 134 -0.84 -13.16 79.35
N ALA A 135 -0.81 -11.94 78.78
CA ALA A 135 -0.39 -10.74 79.49
C ALA A 135 -1.31 -10.44 80.68
N THR A 136 -2.63 -10.56 80.51
CA THR A 136 -3.62 -10.34 81.57
C THR A 136 -3.44 -11.35 82.70
N GLN A 137 -3.25 -12.65 82.40
CA GLN A 137 -2.97 -13.66 83.40
C GLN A 137 -1.67 -13.36 84.18
N SER A 138 -0.61 -12.97 83.47
CA SER A 138 0.67 -12.62 84.09
C SER A 138 0.55 -11.42 85.03
N ILE A 139 -0.19 -10.38 84.61
CA ILE A 139 -0.45 -9.19 85.41
C ILE A 139 -1.28 -9.53 86.66
N VAL A 140 -2.37 -10.28 86.52
CA VAL A 140 -3.23 -10.66 87.66
C VAL A 140 -2.47 -11.54 88.65
N ALA A 141 -1.67 -12.50 88.17
CA ALA A 141 -0.83 -13.33 89.03
C ALA A 141 0.19 -12.51 89.83
N ARG A 142 0.82 -11.50 89.19
CA ARG A 142 1.81 -10.63 89.86
C ARG A 142 1.21 -9.60 90.81
N VAL A 143 0.04 -9.04 90.49
CA VAL A 143 -0.55 -7.91 91.23
C VAL A 143 -1.52 -8.39 92.32
N ALA A 144 -2.38 -9.36 92.00
CA ALA A 144 -3.42 -9.86 92.91
C ALA A 144 -3.07 -11.19 93.58
N GLY A 145 -2.03 -11.90 93.11
CA GLY A 145 -1.63 -13.21 93.66
C GLY A 145 -2.62 -14.34 93.36
N LEU A 146 -3.56 -14.13 92.43
CA LEU A 146 -4.60 -15.09 92.05
C LEU A 146 -4.27 -15.75 90.71
N THR A 147 -4.52 -17.04 90.57
CA THR A 147 -4.42 -17.75 89.29
C THR A 147 -5.76 -17.72 88.57
N VAL A 148 -5.78 -17.13 87.38
CA VAL A 148 -6.97 -17.07 86.52
C VAL A 148 -6.85 -18.14 85.44
N ASP A 149 -7.91 -18.93 85.26
CA ASP A 149 -7.98 -19.94 84.21
C ASP A 149 -7.90 -19.30 82.80
N ASP A 150 -7.23 -19.96 81.86
CA ASP A 150 -7.02 -19.46 80.48
C ASP A 150 -8.34 -19.21 79.75
N THR A 151 -9.34 -20.07 79.95
CA THR A 151 -10.66 -19.85 79.33
C THR A 151 -11.38 -18.63 79.89
N ALA A 152 -11.22 -18.35 81.18
CA ALA A 152 -11.80 -17.16 81.81
C ALA A 152 -11.09 -15.87 81.34
N ALA A 153 -9.75 -15.89 81.26
CA ALA A 153 -8.96 -14.77 80.76
C ALA A 153 -9.26 -14.44 79.30
N ARG A 154 -9.30 -15.44 78.42
CA ARG A 154 -9.65 -15.25 76.99
C ARG A 154 -11.06 -14.72 76.79
N THR A 155 -12.03 -15.20 77.59
CA THR A 155 -13.43 -14.73 77.50
C THR A 155 -13.56 -13.26 77.91
N ALA A 156 -12.85 -12.84 78.96
CA ALA A 156 -12.83 -11.44 79.40
C ALA A 156 -12.14 -10.53 78.38
N VAL A 157 -10.98 -10.93 77.86
CA VAL A 157 -10.24 -10.18 76.84
C VAL A 157 -11.05 -10.04 75.54
N ARG A 158 -11.70 -11.12 75.08
CA ARG A 158 -12.55 -11.06 73.89
C ARG A 158 -13.75 -10.13 74.05
N LYS A 159 -14.31 -10.04 75.27
CA LYS A 159 -15.43 -9.13 75.56
C LYS A 159 -15.03 -7.66 75.47
N GLU A 160 -13.78 -7.33 75.76
CA GLU A 160 -13.25 -5.95 75.72
C GLU A 160 -12.61 -5.58 74.37
N LEU A 161 -12.27 -6.57 73.53
CA LEU A 161 -11.73 -6.37 72.17
C LEU A 161 -12.81 -6.33 71.07
N ALA A 162 -14.05 -6.71 71.40
CA ALA A 162 -15.22 -6.62 70.51
C ALA A 162 -15.79 -5.20 70.44
#